data_AF-A0AAW0D6I1-F1
#
_entry.id   AF-A0AAW0D6I1-F1
#
_cell.length_a   1.000
_cell.length_b   1.000
_cell.length_c   1.000
_cell.angle_alpha   90.00
_cell.angle_beta   90.00
_cell.angle_gamma   90.00
#
_symmetry.space_group_name_H-M   'P 1'
#
loop_
_entity.id
_entity.type
_entity.pdbx_description
1 polymer ?
#
loop_
_entity_poly.entity_id
_entity_poly.type
_entity_poly.pdbx_seq_one_letter_code
_entity_poly.pdbx_strand_id
1 'polypeptide(L)'
;MMLPAQPAWAHWTVKVFCRVRASIIRNWCLPRRKPSAYIAVTDPPCSFDADGRMRLHTLVRQFHPWYYPVPRCRSIYRRVVNTLGLPSRSLEPGPAFEARGYRIEELGPIRWEEDGYGRVFSDAAEMRGASIECPWSR
;
A
#
# COMPACT_ATOMS: atom_id res chain seq x y z
N MET A 1 32.72 12.54 -14.67
CA MET A 1 32.64 12.76 -16.14
C MET A 1 31.30 13.44 -16.42
N MET A 2 31.30 14.64 -17.01
CA MET A 2 30.07 15.29 -17.46
C MET A 2 29.61 14.67 -18.77
N LEU A 3 28.34 14.25 -18.83
CA LEU A 3 27.73 13.80 -20.07
C LEU A 3 27.66 14.97 -21.07
N PRO A 4 27.78 14.71 -22.38
CA PRO A 4 27.64 15.75 -23.39
C PRO A 4 26.25 16.40 -23.31
N ALA A 5 26.18 17.68 -23.64
CA ALA A 5 24.94 18.43 -23.63
C ALA A 5 23.89 17.74 -24.52
N GLN A 6 22.72 17.44 -23.95
CA GLN A 6 21.66 16.78 -24.70
C GLN A 6 21.18 17.68 -25.84
N PRO A 7 20.93 17.11 -27.03
CA PRO A 7 20.53 17.90 -28.18
C PRO A 7 19.10 18.46 -28.00
N ALA A 8 18.88 19.69 -28.46
CA ALA A 8 17.64 20.42 -28.26
C ALA A 8 16.39 19.69 -28.80
N TRP A 9 16.54 18.91 -29.87
CA TRP A 9 15.46 18.12 -30.45
C TRP A 9 14.93 17.06 -29.46
N ALA A 10 15.80 16.44 -28.65
CA ALA A 10 15.40 15.43 -27.69
C ALA A 10 14.52 16.03 -26.58
N HIS A 11 14.89 17.21 -26.08
CA HIS A 11 14.07 17.97 -25.12
C HIS A 11 12.71 18.38 -25.71
N TRP A 12 12.70 18.80 -26.98
CA TRP A 12 11.48 19.17 -27.68
C TRP A 12 10.54 17.96 -27.84
N THR A 13 11.06 16.81 -28.29
CA THR A 13 10.28 15.58 -28.47
C THR A 13 9.65 15.13 -27.15
N VAL A 14 10.41 15.10 -26.06
CA VAL A 14 9.88 14.73 -24.74
C VAL A 14 8.82 15.73 -24.26
N LYS A 15 9.05 17.04 -24.43
CA LYS A 15 8.05 18.06 -24.07
C LYS A 15 6.76 17.91 -24.85
N VAL A 16 6.83 17.70 -26.17
CA VAL A 16 5.66 17.52 -27.03
C VAL A 16 4.92 16.26 -26.62
N PHE A 17 5.61 15.13 -26.48
CA PHE A 17 5.01 13.87 -26.04
C PHE A 17 4.27 14.01 -24.70
N CYS A 18 4.92 14.60 -23.69
CA CYS A 18 4.32 14.82 -22.38
C CYS A 18 3.11 15.75 -22.44
N ARG A 19 3.15 16.83 -23.24
CA ARG A 19 2.02 17.76 -23.42
C ARG A 19 0.85 17.10 -24.14
N VAL A 20 1.10 16.34 -25.20
CA VAL A 20 0.05 15.60 -25.92
C VAL A 20 -0.61 14.60 -24.98
N ARG A 21 0.18 13.80 -24.26
CA ARG A 21 -0.35 12.86 -23.26
C ARG A 21 -1.16 13.58 -22.17
N ALA A 22 -0.67 14.71 -21.66
CA ALA A 22 -1.39 15.50 -20.66
C ALA A 22 -2.72 16.05 -21.19
N SER A 23 -2.76 16.54 -22.43
CA SER A 23 -3.99 17.01 -23.09
C SER A 23 -4.99 15.86 -23.30
N ILE A 24 -4.52 14.67 -23.69
CA ILE A 24 -5.36 13.48 -23.81
C ILE A 24 -5.92 13.08 -22.43
N ILE A 25 -5.09 13.03 -21.40
CA ILE A 25 -5.54 12.68 -20.04
C ILE A 25 -6.54 13.71 -19.52
N ARG A 26 -6.29 15.00 -19.71
CA ARG A 26 -7.14 16.07 -19.16
C ARG A 26 -8.49 16.16 -19.87
N ASN A 27 -8.50 16.05 -21.20
CA ASN A 27 -9.69 16.36 -21.98
C ASN A 27 -10.45 15.08 -22.41
N TRP A 28 -9.76 13.93 -22.52
CA TRP A 28 -10.31 12.71 -23.12
C TRP A 28 -10.34 11.52 -22.15
N CYS A 29 -9.62 11.55 -21.02
CA CYS A 29 -9.85 10.59 -19.94
C CYS A 29 -11.02 11.06 -19.07
N LEU A 30 -12.22 10.58 -19.42
CA LEU A 30 -13.43 10.66 -18.59
C LEU A 30 -13.12 10.31 -17.11
N PRO A 31 -13.84 10.90 -16.13
CA PRO A 31 -13.69 10.53 -14.73
C PRO A 31 -13.74 9.00 -14.59
N ARG A 32 -12.67 8.44 -14.05
CA ARG A 32 -12.54 6.98 -13.89
C ARG A 32 -13.69 6.51 -13.02
N ARG A 33 -14.59 5.70 -13.61
CA ARG A 33 -15.73 5.10 -12.89
C ARG A 33 -15.30 4.25 -11.69
N LYS A 34 -14.06 3.77 -11.68
CA LYS A 34 -13.42 3.07 -10.55
C LYS A 34 -12.00 3.59 -10.37
N PRO A 35 -11.76 4.60 -9.51
CA PRO A 35 -10.40 4.99 -9.17
C PRO A 35 -9.75 3.85 -8.36
N SER A 36 -8.86 3.07 -8.98
CA SER A 36 -8.01 2.14 -8.23
C SER A 36 -6.88 2.95 -7.59
N ALA A 37 -7.09 3.39 -6.35
CA ALA A 37 -5.99 3.87 -5.51
C ALA A 37 -5.16 2.67 -5.03
N TYR A 38 -3.89 2.90 -4.68
CA TYR A 38 -3.05 1.85 -4.09
C TYR A 38 -3.55 1.45 -2.70
N ILE A 39 -4.12 2.41 -1.98
CA ILE A 39 -4.68 2.28 -0.64
C ILE A 39 -6.20 2.41 -0.75
N ALA A 40 -6.94 1.50 -0.11
CA ALA A 40 -8.38 1.60 0.01
C ALA A 40 -8.74 2.72 0.98
N VAL A 41 -9.27 3.84 0.48
CA VAL A 41 -9.73 4.95 1.33
C VAL A 41 -11.18 4.73 1.79
N THR A 42 -11.98 4.04 0.97
CA THR A 42 -13.44 3.98 1.15
C THR A 42 -14.03 2.58 1.27
N ASP A 43 -13.35 1.50 0.81
CA ASP A 43 -13.91 0.14 0.96
C ASP A 43 -12.89 -1.04 0.77
N PRO A 44 -12.57 -1.84 1.82
CA PRO A 44 -12.84 -1.46 3.20
C PRO A 44 -12.04 -0.18 3.46
N PRO A 45 -12.68 0.87 4.01
CA PRO A 45 -11.96 2.07 4.39
C PRO A 45 -10.90 1.68 5.40
N CYS A 46 -10.01 2.61 5.72
CA CYS A 46 -9.21 2.57 6.93
C CYS A 46 -10.08 2.11 8.11
N SER A 47 -10.12 0.80 8.39
CA SER A 47 -11.10 0.25 9.31
C SER A 47 -10.46 0.28 10.67
N PHE A 48 -11.23 0.77 11.63
CA PHE A 48 -10.86 0.57 13.02
C PHE A 48 -10.92 -0.92 13.29
N ASP A 49 -9.77 -1.49 13.61
CA ASP A 49 -9.72 -2.88 14.03
C ASP A 49 -10.40 -3.02 15.41
N ALA A 50 -10.56 -4.25 15.91
CA ALA A 50 -11.11 -4.53 17.24
C ALA A 50 -10.39 -3.75 18.35
N ASP A 51 -9.12 -3.40 18.15
CA ASP A 51 -8.29 -2.59 19.04
C ASP A 51 -8.67 -1.09 19.05
N GLY A 52 -9.64 -0.66 18.24
CA GLY A 52 -10.02 0.74 18.08
C GLY A 52 -8.97 1.57 17.32
N ARG A 53 -8.03 0.92 16.63
CA ARG A 53 -6.93 1.57 15.88
C ARG A 53 -7.15 1.50 14.38
N MET A 54 -6.81 2.59 13.69
CA MET A 54 -6.97 2.67 12.24
C MET A 54 -5.89 1.87 11.51
N ARG A 55 -6.29 0.91 10.67
CA ARG A 55 -5.39 0.13 9.81
C ARG A 55 -5.66 0.38 8.33
N LEU A 56 -4.61 0.42 7.53
CA LEU A 56 -4.64 0.60 6.08
C LEU A 56 -4.69 -0.75 5.37
N HIS A 57 -5.42 -0.82 4.26
CA HIS A 57 -5.47 -1.99 3.38
C HIS A 57 -5.00 -1.64 1.96
N THR A 58 -4.14 -2.46 1.38
CA THR A 58 -3.71 -2.30 -0.02
C THR A 58 -4.72 -2.93 -0.96
N LEU A 59 -4.92 -2.35 -2.15
CA LEU A 59 -5.80 -2.91 -3.19
C LEU A 59 -5.04 -3.77 -4.22
N VAL A 60 -3.72 -3.58 -4.38
CA VAL A 60 -2.88 -4.26 -5.38
C VAL A 60 -2.12 -5.49 -4.83
N ARG A 61 -2.66 -6.70 -5.05
CA ARG A 61 -2.16 -7.96 -4.46
C ARG A 61 -0.74 -8.38 -4.85
N GLN A 62 -0.19 -7.82 -5.93
CA GLN A 62 1.04 -8.29 -6.56
C GLN A 62 2.28 -8.19 -5.65
N PHE A 63 2.28 -7.29 -4.67
CA PHE A 63 3.49 -6.95 -3.91
C PHE A 63 3.38 -7.18 -2.39
N HIS A 64 2.17 -7.31 -1.82
CA HIS A 64 1.97 -7.29 -0.37
C HIS A 64 0.84 -8.24 0.09
N PRO A 65 1.02 -9.57 0.00
CA PRO A 65 -0.04 -10.52 0.33
C PRO A 65 -0.56 -10.44 1.76
N TRP A 66 0.20 -9.81 2.65
CA TRP A 66 -0.09 -9.72 4.06
C TRP A 66 -1.03 -8.55 4.46
N TYR A 67 -1.40 -7.62 3.57
CA TYR A 67 -2.30 -6.48 3.92
C TYR A 67 -3.72 -6.58 3.38
N TYR A 68 -4.12 -7.77 2.92
CA TYR A 68 -5.44 -8.01 2.34
C TYR A 68 -6.44 -8.50 3.37
N PRO A 69 -7.67 -7.95 3.37
CA PRO A 69 -8.74 -8.56 4.14
C PRO A 69 -9.00 -9.98 3.63
N VAL A 70 -9.12 -10.92 4.56
CA VAL A 70 -9.48 -12.30 4.23
C VAL A 70 -10.96 -12.32 3.83
N PRO A 71 -11.33 -12.88 2.67
CA PRO A 71 -12.74 -13.01 2.33
C PRO A 71 -13.48 -13.87 3.37
N ARG A 72 -14.68 -13.43 3.75
CA ARG A 72 -15.54 -14.09 4.77
C ARG A 72 -15.76 -15.58 4.50
N CYS A 73 -15.81 -15.97 3.22
CA CYS A 73 -15.93 -17.34 2.74
C CYS A 73 -14.59 -17.93 2.29
N ARG A 74 -13.52 -17.77 3.10
CA ARG A 74 -12.15 -18.18 2.78
C ARG A 74 -12.05 -19.62 2.25
N SER A 75 -12.74 -20.57 2.88
CA SER A 75 -12.66 -21.99 2.50
C SER A 75 -13.23 -22.25 1.11
N ILE A 76 -14.36 -21.62 0.79
CA ILE A 76 -15.02 -21.74 -0.51
C ILE A 76 -14.18 -21.06 -1.59
N TYR A 77 -13.72 -19.84 -1.33
CA TYR A 77 -12.84 -19.10 -2.24
C TYR A 77 -11.57 -19.90 -2.55
N ARG A 78 -10.90 -20.42 -1.51
CA ARG A 78 -9.68 -21.21 -1.66
C ARG A 78 -9.91 -22.51 -2.42
N ARG A 79 -11.04 -23.19 -2.16
CA ARG A 79 -11.43 -24.39 -2.91
C ARG A 79 -11.61 -24.04 -4.38
N VAL A 80 -12.39 -23.01 -4.72
CA VAL A 80 -12.64 -22.57 -6.11
C VAL A 80 -11.34 -22.13 -6.82
N VAL A 81 -10.50 -21.33 -6.18
CA VAL A 81 -9.21 -20.87 -6.74
C VAL A 81 -8.25 -22.03 -7.00
N ASN A 82 -8.16 -22.98 -6.05
CA ASN A 82 -7.35 -24.18 -6.21
C ASN A 82 -7.89 -25.08 -7.34
N THR A 83 -9.21 -25.23 -7.47
CA THR A 83 -9.82 -26.03 -8.55
C THR A 83 -9.61 -25.38 -9.92
N LEU A 84 -9.60 -24.04 -10.00
CA LEU A 84 -9.40 -23.28 -11.24
C LEU A 84 -7.92 -23.07 -11.62
N GLY A 85 -6.97 -23.57 -10.83
CA GLY A 85 -5.54 -23.46 -11.12
C GLY A 85 -5.01 -22.01 -11.16
N LEU A 86 -5.72 -21.07 -10.52
CA LEU A 86 -5.34 -19.65 -10.49
C LEU A 86 -4.18 -19.41 -9.51
N PRO A 87 -3.37 -18.35 -9.72
CA PRO A 87 -2.00 -18.34 -9.23
C PRO A 87 -1.81 -18.25 -7.72
N SER A 88 -0.83 -19.06 -7.29
CA SER A 88 0.11 -19.02 -6.17
C SER A 88 -0.42 -18.76 -4.76
N ARG A 89 -0.39 -19.84 -3.97
CA ARG A 89 -0.43 -19.92 -2.50
C ARG A 89 0.44 -18.86 -1.78
N SER A 90 1.44 -18.28 -2.45
CA SER A 90 2.31 -17.20 -1.92
C SER A 90 1.63 -15.84 -1.83
N LEU A 91 0.51 -15.63 -2.54
CA LEU A 91 -0.24 -14.37 -2.52
C LEU A 91 -1.32 -14.33 -1.43
N GLU A 92 -1.53 -15.44 -0.72
CA GLU A 92 -2.44 -15.49 0.43
C GLU A 92 -1.66 -15.24 1.73
N PRO A 93 -2.23 -14.50 2.70
CA PRO A 93 -1.62 -14.36 4.01
C PRO A 93 -1.55 -15.73 4.70
N GLY A 94 -0.31 -16.18 4.91
CA GLY A 94 0.04 -17.39 5.66
C GLY A 94 0.10 -17.15 7.17
N PRO A 95 0.43 -18.16 8.00
CA PRO A 95 0.49 -18.01 9.45
C PRO A 95 1.57 -17.03 9.94
N ALA A 96 2.54 -16.68 9.10
CA ALA A 96 3.56 -15.67 9.41
C ALA A 96 3.10 -14.22 9.16
N PHE A 97 1.89 -14.03 8.61
CA PHE A 97 1.41 -12.78 8.05
C PHE A 97 -0.01 -12.48 8.51
N GLU A 98 -0.23 -11.26 9.00
CA GLU A 98 -1.51 -10.89 9.59
C GLU A 98 -2.40 -10.14 8.61
N ALA A 99 -3.54 -10.72 8.26
CA ALA A 99 -4.46 -10.20 7.23
C ALA A 99 -5.38 -9.06 7.72
N ARG A 100 -4.96 -8.35 8.77
CA ARG A 100 -5.74 -7.30 9.45
C ARG A 100 -5.50 -5.89 8.89
N GLY A 101 -4.64 -5.77 7.87
CA GLY A 101 -4.16 -4.49 7.37
C GLY A 101 -2.89 -4.06 8.10
N TYR A 102 -2.47 -2.81 7.91
CA TYR A 102 -1.22 -2.32 8.50
C TYR A 102 -1.25 -0.88 8.92
N ARG A 103 -0.35 -0.61 9.84
CA ARG A 103 0.15 0.72 10.16
C ARG A 103 1.58 0.80 9.65
N ILE A 104 2.11 2.00 9.52
CA ILE A 104 3.44 2.20 8.92
C ILE A 104 4.51 1.50 9.75
N GLU A 105 4.33 1.47 11.06
CA GLU A 105 5.17 0.79 12.03
C GLU A 105 4.94 -0.73 12.10
N GLU A 106 3.77 -1.22 11.67
CA GLU A 106 3.41 -2.65 11.67
C GLU A 106 3.80 -3.33 10.34
N LEU A 107 4.73 -2.73 9.58
CA LEU A 107 4.99 -3.13 8.21
C LEU A 107 5.85 -4.41 8.13
N GLY A 108 5.23 -5.59 8.04
CA GLY A 108 5.93 -6.80 7.65
C GLY A 108 5.36 -8.10 8.23
N PRO A 109 6.18 -9.17 8.31
CA PRO A 109 5.88 -10.37 9.06
C PRO A 109 5.67 -10.10 10.56
N ILE A 110 4.79 -10.88 11.20
CA ILE A 110 4.42 -10.75 12.62
C ILE A 110 5.66 -10.73 13.54
N ARG A 111 6.69 -11.52 13.20
CA ARG A 111 7.93 -11.62 14.00
C ARG A 111 8.73 -10.32 14.14
N TRP A 112 8.51 -9.35 13.25
CA TRP A 112 9.26 -8.10 13.20
C TRP A 112 8.37 -6.88 13.41
N GLU A 113 7.09 -7.08 13.70
CA GLU A 113 6.12 -5.98 13.84
C GLU A 113 6.48 -5.03 14.98
N GLU A 114 7.12 -5.54 16.03
CA GLU A 114 7.51 -4.76 17.21
C GLU A 114 8.99 -4.35 17.19
N ASP A 115 9.73 -4.78 16.17
CA ASP A 115 11.17 -4.57 16.13
C ASP A 115 11.49 -3.09 15.89
N GLY A 116 12.26 -2.51 16.79
CA GLY A 116 12.60 -1.09 16.77
C GLY A 116 11.50 -0.12 17.19
N TYR A 117 10.24 -0.56 17.37
CA TYR A 117 9.13 0.34 17.76
C TYR A 117 9.45 1.12 19.03
N GLY A 118 9.79 0.41 20.11
CA GLY A 118 10.05 1.04 21.42
C GLY A 118 11.21 2.03 21.38
N ARG A 119 12.27 1.70 20.64
CA ARG A 119 13.44 2.56 20.49
C ARG A 119 13.11 3.82 19.69
N VAL A 120 12.47 3.67 18.53
CA VAL A 120 12.10 4.81 17.67
C VAL A 120 11.15 5.77 18.40
N PHE A 121 10.17 5.24 19.14
CA PHE A 121 9.24 6.09 19.90
C PHE A 121 9.92 6.74 21.11
N SER A 122 10.87 6.06 21.75
CA SER A 122 11.68 6.66 22.82
C SER A 122 12.53 7.82 22.30
N ASP A 123 13.30 7.58 21.24
CA ASP A 123 14.16 8.59 20.62
C ASP A 123 13.34 9.79 20.12
N ALA A 124 12.17 9.53 19.53
CA ALA A 124 11.28 10.58 19.05
C ALA A 124 10.62 11.38 20.20
N ALA A 125 10.29 10.73 21.33
CA ALA A 125 9.76 11.39 22.52
C ALA A 125 10.84 12.29 23.17
N GLU A 126 12.09 11.83 23.20
CA GLU A 126 13.23 12.62 23.66
C GLU A 126 13.43 13.86 22.79
N MET A 127 13.43 13.70 21.45
CA MET A 127 13.54 14.83 20.52
C MET A 127 12.39 15.83 20.67
N ARG A 128 11.17 15.35 20.98
CA ARG A 128 10.00 16.19 21.18
C ARG A 128 9.98 16.86 22.56
N GLY A 129 10.69 16.31 23.54
CA GLY A 129 10.63 16.75 24.95
C GLY A 129 9.30 16.41 25.64
N ALA A 130 8.49 15.52 25.06
CA ALA A 130 7.20 15.08 25.58
C ALA A 130 6.84 13.69 25.04
N SER A 131 6.00 12.96 25.78
CA SER A 131 5.44 11.70 25.30
C SER A 131 4.71 11.91 23.98
N ILE A 132 4.91 10.99 23.04
CA ILE A 132 4.16 10.98 21.79
C ILE A 132 2.80 10.34 22.07
N GLU A 133 1.88 11.15 22.55
CA GLU A 133 0.46 10.80 22.55
C GLU A 133 -0.08 11.08 21.15
N CYS A 134 -0.57 10.05 20.48
CA CYS A 134 -1.22 10.16 19.19
C CYS A 134 -2.39 9.18 19.13
N PRO A 135 -3.41 9.44 18.29
CA PRO A 135 -4.34 8.39 17.82
C PRO A 135 -3.62 7.21 17.13
N TRP A 136 -2.30 7.36 16.94
CA TRP A 136 -1.36 6.53 16.22
C TRP A 136 -0.24 5.97 17.12
N SER A 137 -0.25 6.21 18.44
CA SER A 137 0.66 5.50 19.35
C SER A 137 -0.06 4.28 19.95
N ARG A 138 0.69 3.24 20.33
CA ARG A 138 0.11 2.09 21.03
C ARG A 138 -0.38 2.49 22.42
#